data_AF-X1FMP1-F1
#
_entry.id   AF-X1FMP1-F1
#
_cell.length_a   1.000
_cell.length_b   1.000
_cell.length_c   1.000
_cell.angle_alpha   90.00
_cell.angle_beta   90.00
_cell.angle_gamma   90.00
#
_symmetry.space_group_name_H-M   'P 1'
#
loop_
_entity.id
_entity.type
_entity.pdbx_description
1 polymer ?
#
loop_
_entity_poly.entity_id
_entity_poly.type
_entity_poly.pdbx_seq_one_letter_code
_entity_poly.pdbx_strand_id
1 'polypeptide(L)'
;MTHRERVIVSLEHREPDRVPIDLGAMLSTGIMGIAYNRLKAYLGISSGKTRMYDLWQQLAEPEIEILELIDADVLPVFISEPKKWKKSKLPDGSSCEVPDWFNPRVLSDGSQIIKDREGHIVAKMPKNGYYFDSIYHPLKKINTIQELKKQDLRSTMWSMASVDEKALGDLHKRVKTLYETTDYALMLNGAGGIYEWAQDLRGWDVFMMDLASNPKFAGYLLDVLVEENI
;
A
#
# COMPACT_ATOMS: atom_id res chain seq x y z
N MET A 1 21.12 11.42 -18.29
CA MET A 1 21.04 11.49 -16.82
C MET A 1 20.83 10.08 -16.30
N THR A 2 21.25 9.77 -15.08
CA THR A 2 20.82 8.52 -14.41
C THR A 2 19.33 8.58 -14.08
N HIS A 3 18.71 7.43 -13.80
CA HIS A 3 17.30 7.35 -13.40
C HIS A 3 17.00 8.26 -12.19
N ARG A 4 17.84 8.19 -11.16
CA ARG A 4 17.76 9.02 -9.96
C ARG A 4 17.95 10.51 -10.25
N GLU A 5 18.97 10.87 -11.03
CA GLU A 5 19.21 12.26 -11.41
C GLU A 5 18.00 12.85 -12.14
N ARG A 6 17.43 12.09 -13.08
CA ARG A 6 16.24 12.48 -13.86
C ARG A 6 15.05 12.81 -12.96
N VAL A 7 14.79 11.95 -11.97
CA VAL A 7 13.73 12.17 -10.98
C VAL A 7 14.01 13.41 -10.12
N ILE A 8 15.22 13.54 -9.58
CA ILE A 8 15.59 14.69 -8.72
C ILE A 8 15.49 16.01 -9.49
N VAL A 9 16.04 16.08 -10.71
CA VAL A 9 15.96 17.26 -11.58
C VAL A 9 14.51 17.66 -11.85
N SER A 10 13.64 16.68 -12.10
CA SER A 10 12.21 16.92 -12.32
C SER A 10 11.51 17.45 -11.07
N LEU A 11 11.80 16.88 -9.89
CA LEU A 11 11.23 17.33 -8.60
C LEU A 11 11.72 18.74 -8.22
N GLU A 12 12.90 19.14 -8.68
CA GLU A 12 13.42 20.50 -8.55
C GLU A 12 12.86 21.48 -9.60
N HIS A 13 11.86 21.05 -10.38
CA HIS A 13 11.23 21.84 -11.45
C HIS A 13 12.21 22.29 -12.55
N ARG A 14 13.23 21.48 -12.84
CA ARG A 14 14.18 21.68 -13.94
C ARG A 14 13.89 20.68 -15.06
N GLU A 15 14.23 21.04 -16.31
CA GLU A 15 13.98 20.16 -17.46
C GLU A 15 14.96 18.97 -17.48
N PRO A 16 14.46 17.72 -17.38
CA PRO A 16 15.28 16.52 -17.49
C PRO A 16 15.58 16.15 -18.95
N ASP A 17 16.38 15.11 -19.17
CA ASP A 17 16.63 14.53 -20.49
C ASP A 17 15.39 13.83 -21.09
N ARG A 18 14.47 13.33 -20.26
CA ARG A 18 13.10 12.90 -20.59
C ARG A 18 12.21 12.91 -19.36
N VAL A 19 10.90 12.80 -19.54
CA VAL A 19 9.94 12.64 -18.44
C VAL A 19 10.27 11.37 -17.63
N PRO A 20 10.39 11.43 -16.29
CA PRO A 20 10.55 10.24 -15.46
C PRO A 20 9.36 9.30 -15.55
N ILE A 21 9.61 8.00 -15.47
CA ILE A 21 8.61 6.92 -15.56
C ILE A 21 8.59 6.16 -14.24
N ASP A 22 7.39 5.93 -13.72
CA ASP A 22 7.14 5.06 -12.57
C ASP A 22 6.10 4.00 -12.94
N LEU A 23 6.36 2.75 -12.53
CA LEU A 23 5.41 1.65 -12.54
C LEU A 23 5.56 0.87 -11.24
N GLY A 24 4.68 1.16 -10.27
CA GLY A 24 4.62 0.43 -9.01
C GLY A 24 5.68 0.79 -7.97
N ALA A 25 6.44 1.87 -8.14
CA ALA A 25 7.24 2.40 -7.05
C ALA A 25 6.38 3.09 -6.00
N MET A 26 5.31 3.80 -6.39
CA MET A 26 4.23 4.22 -5.49
C MET A 26 3.17 3.13 -5.41
N LEU A 27 2.59 2.93 -4.21
CA LEU A 27 1.43 2.03 -4.06
C LEU A 27 0.24 2.37 -4.97
N SER A 28 0.10 3.62 -5.42
CA SER A 28 -0.98 4.06 -6.32
C SER A 28 -0.60 4.11 -7.81
N THR A 29 0.63 3.76 -8.17
CA THR A 29 1.12 3.71 -9.57
C THR A 29 1.35 2.29 -10.06
N GLY A 30 0.90 1.30 -9.28
CA GLY A 30 1.07 -0.11 -9.59
C GLY A 30 0.16 -0.63 -10.70
N ILE A 31 0.31 -1.92 -10.98
CA ILE A 31 -0.47 -2.65 -11.98
C ILE A 31 -1.19 -3.83 -11.33
N MET A 32 -2.49 -3.97 -11.60
CA MET A 32 -3.27 -5.07 -11.04
C MET A 32 -2.69 -6.42 -11.48
N GLY A 33 -2.63 -7.41 -10.58
CA GLY A 33 -2.04 -8.72 -10.87
C GLY A 33 -2.62 -9.44 -12.09
N ILE A 34 -3.93 -9.26 -12.37
CA ILE A 34 -4.57 -9.78 -13.59
C ILE A 34 -3.98 -9.11 -14.84
N ALA A 35 -3.92 -7.78 -14.83
CA ALA A 35 -3.37 -7.01 -15.95
C ALA A 35 -1.87 -7.31 -16.12
N TYR A 36 -1.14 -7.47 -15.02
CA TYR A 36 0.27 -7.81 -15.03
C TYR A 36 0.54 -9.20 -15.62
N ASN A 37 -0.23 -10.22 -15.24
CA ASN A 37 -0.15 -11.54 -15.85
C ASN A 37 -0.39 -11.51 -17.37
N ARG A 38 -1.33 -10.69 -17.82
CA ARG A 38 -1.60 -10.49 -19.26
C ARG A 38 -0.46 -9.75 -19.96
N LEU A 39 0.12 -8.73 -19.32
CA LEU A 39 1.28 -8.01 -19.82
C LEU A 39 2.47 -8.97 -20.02
N LYS A 40 2.78 -9.80 -19.03
CA LYS A 40 3.83 -10.83 -19.15
C LYS A 40 3.57 -11.79 -20.29
N ALA A 41 2.34 -12.29 -20.42
CA ALA A 41 1.97 -13.17 -21.53
C ALA A 41 2.12 -12.48 -22.90
N TYR A 42 1.72 -11.22 -23.02
CA TYR A 42 1.86 -10.42 -24.24
C TYR A 42 3.34 -10.20 -24.62
N LEU A 43 4.19 -9.96 -23.63
CA LEU A 43 5.64 -9.78 -23.81
C LEU A 43 6.41 -11.11 -23.97
N GLY A 44 5.73 -12.25 -23.87
CA GLY A 44 6.37 -13.57 -23.94
C GLY A 44 7.23 -13.91 -22.70
N ILE A 45 7.03 -13.22 -21.59
CA ILE A 45 7.80 -13.40 -20.35
C ILE A 45 7.15 -14.49 -19.50
N SER A 46 7.80 -15.64 -19.41
CA SER A 46 7.36 -16.79 -18.58
C SER A 46 8.19 -17.00 -17.30
N SER A 47 9.24 -16.19 -17.11
CA SER A 47 10.09 -16.18 -15.92
C SER A 47 9.40 -15.49 -14.74
N GLY A 48 10.01 -15.58 -13.55
CA GLY A 48 9.56 -14.82 -12.38
C GLY A 48 8.23 -15.29 -11.77
N LYS A 49 7.65 -14.45 -10.91
CA LYS A 49 6.41 -14.70 -10.17
C LYS A 49 5.66 -13.40 -9.93
N THR A 50 4.37 -13.39 -10.26
CA THR A 50 3.46 -12.28 -9.93
C THR A 50 3.17 -12.26 -8.43
N ARG A 51 3.93 -11.45 -7.69
CA ARG A 51 3.76 -11.25 -6.25
C ARG A 51 2.85 -10.06 -5.98
N MET A 52 1.89 -10.23 -5.09
CA MET A 52 0.98 -9.16 -4.70
C MET A 52 1.57 -8.38 -3.52
N TYR A 53 1.97 -7.13 -3.74
CA TYR A 53 2.50 -6.27 -2.69
C TYR A 53 1.41 -5.40 -2.05
N ASP A 54 0.38 -5.03 -2.81
CA ASP A 54 -0.89 -4.48 -2.30
C ASP A 54 -2.00 -5.52 -2.48
N LEU A 55 -2.55 -5.96 -1.35
CA LEU A 55 -3.58 -7.00 -1.31
C LEU A 55 -5.00 -6.46 -1.42
N TRP A 56 -5.22 -5.19 -1.08
CA TRP A 56 -6.54 -4.55 -1.14
C TRP A 56 -6.89 -4.22 -2.59
N GLN A 57 -5.92 -3.61 -3.28
CA GLN A 57 -6.05 -3.26 -4.69
C GLN A 57 -5.70 -4.42 -5.64
N GLN A 58 -5.10 -5.48 -5.10
CA GLN A 58 -4.51 -6.57 -5.87
C GLN A 58 -3.49 -6.05 -6.90
N LEU A 59 -2.49 -5.29 -6.44
CA LEU A 59 -1.39 -4.82 -7.28
C LEU A 59 -0.20 -5.77 -7.19
N ALA A 60 0.38 -6.07 -8.36
CA ALA A 60 1.57 -6.88 -8.48
C ALA A 60 2.84 -6.04 -8.34
N GLU A 61 3.87 -6.63 -7.73
CA GLU A 61 5.25 -6.14 -7.74
C GLU A 61 5.82 -6.36 -9.15
N PRO A 62 6.06 -5.29 -9.94
CA PRO A 62 6.66 -5.44 -11.25
C PRO A 62 8.11 -5.93 -11.11
N GLU A 63 8.45 -6.96 -11.86
CA GLU A 63 9.79 -7.54 -11.84
C GLU A 63 10.77 -6.64 -12.57
N ILE A 64 12.05 -6.65 -12.16
CA ILE A 64 13.07 -5.75 -12.71
C ILE A 64 13.18 -5.82 -14.23
N GLU A 65 13.00 -7.00 -14.83
CA GLU A 65 13.00 -7.21 -16.28
C GLU A 65 11.89 -6.40 -16.99
N ILE A 66 10.72 -6.22 -16.35
CA ILE A 66 9.64 -5.37 -16.86
C ILE A 66 9.96 -3.89 -16.66
N LEU A 67 10.53 -3.53 -15.52
CA LEU A 67 10.91 -2.14 -15.22
C LEU A 67 12.01 -1.65 -16.19
N GLU A 68 12.99 -2.48 -16.48
CA GLU A 68 14.05 -2.21 -17.47
C GLU A 68 13.48 -2.08 -18.88
N LEU A 69 12.51 -2.93 -19.26
CA LEU A 69 11.88 -2.87 -20.58
C LEU A 69 11.17 -1.53 -20.86
N ILE A 70 10.55 -0.94 -19.83
CA ILE A 70 9.86 0.35 -19.95
C ILE A 70 10.75 1.54 -19.56
N ASP A 71 12.02 1.30 -19.24
CA ASP A 71 12.99 2.30 -18.79
C ASP A 71 12.47 3.08 -17.55
N ALA A 72 11.89 2.35 -16.58
CA ALA A 72 11.38 2.93 -15.34
C ALA A 72 12.52 3.57 -14.53
N ASP A 73 12.20 4.61 -13.75
CA ASP A 73 13.19 5.43 -13.06
C ASP A 73 13.20 5.25 -11.54
N VAL A 74 12.22 4.54 -11.00
CA VAL A 74 11.95 4.48 -9.57
C VAL A 74 11.76 3.04 -9.12
N LEU A 75 12.33 2.71 -7.95
CA LEU A 75 12.07 1.44 -7.25
C LEU A 75 11.32 1.70 -5.93
N PRO A 76 10.35 0.84 -5.58
CA PRO A 76 9.68 0.93 -4.29
C PRO A 76 10.61 0.47 -3.16
N VAL A 77 10.51 1.13 -2.01
CA VAL A 77 11.03 0.61 -0.74
C VAL A 77 9.94 0.67 0.34
N PHE A 78 9.76 -0.44 1.06
CA PHE A 78 8.76 -0.58 2.12
C PHE A 78 9.43 -0.69 3.49
N ILE A 79 8.80 -0.20 4.54
CA ILE A 79 9.39 -0.34 5.89
C ILE A 79 9.51 -1.81 6.30
N SER A 80 8.55 -2.64 5.89
CA SER A 80 8.58 -4.08 6.08
C SER A 80 8.16 -4.81 4.80
N GLU A 81 8.85 -5.91 4.49
CA GLU A 81 8.52 -6.77 3.36
C GLU A 81 8.11 -8.17 3.81
N PRO A 82 7.19 -8.84 3.10
CA PRO A 82 6.87 -10.24 3.34
C PRO A 82 8.10 -11.14 3.16
N LYS A 83 8.45 -11.87 4.23
CA LYS A 83 9.57 -12.83 4.20
C LYS A 83 9.22 -14.16 3.55
N LYS A 84 7.92 -14.46 3.50
CA LYS A 84 7.39 -15.73 3.03
C LYS A 84 6.18 -15.47 2.14
N TRP A 85 6.14 -16.22 1.06
CA TRP A 85 5.14 -16.13 0.01
C TRP A 85 4.52 -17.51 -0.19
N LYS A 86 3.23 -17.54 -0.50
CA LYS A 86 2.51 -18.75 -0.88
C LYS A 86 1.80 -18.56 -2.21
N LYS A 87 1.61 -19.68 -2.91
CA LYS A 87 0.82 -19.70 -4.15
C LYS A 87 -0.65 -19.36 -3.84
N SER A 88 -1.25 -18.55 -4.70
CA SER A 88 -2.65 -18.18 -4.66
C SER A 88 -3.20 -18.01 -6.09
N LYS A 89 -4.48 -17.65 -6.18
CA LYS A 89 -5.21 -17.38 -7.41
C LYS A 89 -5.86 -16.00 -7.36
N LEU A 90 -5.75 -15.28 -8.47
CA LEU A 90 -6.48 -14.03 -8.71
C LEU A 90 -7.94 -14.33 -9.06
N PRO A 91 -8.85 -13.33 -9.04
CA PRO A 91 -10.26 -13.51 -9.37
C PRO A 91 -10.53 -14.16 -10.75
N ASP A 92 -9.63 -14.00 -11.73
CA ASP A 92 -9.74 -14.63 -13.05
C ASP A 92 -9.15 -16.06 -13.10
N GLY A 93 -8.69 -16.59 -11.97
CA GLY A 93 -8.07 -17.92 -11.85
C GLY A 93 -6.61 -17.98 -12.27
N SER A 94 -6.02 -16.87 -12.71
CA SER A 94 -4.58 -16.80 -13.00
C SER A 94 -3.77 -16.92 -11.70
N SER A 95 -2.53 -17.42 -11.82
CA SER A 95 -1.67 -17.69 -10.67
C SER A 95 -1.02 -16.41 -10.14
N CYS A 96 -0.88 -16.32 -8.83
CA CYS A 96 -0.08 -15.29 -8.16
C CYS A 96 0.59 -15.86 -6.90
N GLU A 97 1.45 -15.06 -6.28
CA GLU A 97 1.93 -15.25 -4.92
C GLU A 97 1.44 -14.13 -4.01
N VAL A 98 1.01 -14.50 -2.80
CA VAL A 98 0.61 -13.56 -1.75
C VAL A 98 1.43 -13.84 -0.49
N PRO A 99 1.54 -12.89 0.45
CA PRO A 99 2.17 -13.15 1.74
C PRO A 99 1.54 -14.36 2.45
N ASP A 100 2.34 -15.14 3.18
CA ASP A 100 1.87 -16.37 3.84
C ASP A 100 0.74 -16.14 4.85
N TRP A 101 0.77 -14.99 5.53
CA TRP A 101 -0.24 -14.53 6.48
C TRP A 101 -1.57 -14.13 5.83
N PHE A 102 -1.61 -13.82 4.53
CA PHE A 102 -2.83 -13.37 3.85
C PHE A 102 -3.80 -14.54 3.59
N ASN A 103 -4.86 -14.65 4.38
CA ASN A 103 -5.80 -15.77 4.33
C ASN A 103 -7.26 -15.28 4.33
N PRO A 104 -7.78 -14.78 3.19
CA PRO A 104 -9.17 -14.39 3.11
C PRO A 104 -10.09 -15.60 3.25
N ARG A 105 -11.22 -15.43 3.95
CA ARG A 105 -12.25 -16.47 4.09
C ARG A 105 -13.33 -16.27 3.03
N VAL A 106 -13.62 -17.33 2.27
CA VAL A 106 -14.74 -17.36 1.32
C VAL A 106 -16.05 -17.63 2.09
N LEU A 107 -17.08 -16.85 1.79
CA LEU A 107 -18.44 -17.00 2.32
C LEU A 107 -19.34 -17.78 1.34
N SER A 108 -20.54 -18.16 1.78
CA SER A 108 -21.51 -18.91 0.97
C SER A 108 -21.99 -18.17 -0.27
N ASP A 109 -22.01 -16.84 -0.24
CA ASP A 109 -22.32 -15.97 -1.40
C ASP A 109 -21.14 -15.84 -2.39
N GLY A 110 -20.00 -16.46 -2.07
CA GLY A 110 -18.75 -16.40 -2.84
C GLY A 110 -17.92 -15.15 -2.59
N SER A 111 -18.37 -14.22 -1.75
CA SER A 111 -17.54 -13.09 -1.33
C SER A 111 -16.38 -13.56 -0.44
N GLN A 112 -15.31 -12.79 -0.42
CA GLN A 112 -14.15 -13.01 0.43
C GLN A 112 -14.13 -11.95 1.53
N ILE A 113 -13.74 -12.35 2.74
CA ILE A 113 -13.58 -11.45 3.86
C ILE A 113 -12.21 -11.60 4.50
N ILE A 114 -11.69 -10.50 5.04
CA ILE A 114 -10.49 -10.46 5.88
C ILE A 114 -10.93 -10.16 7.30
N LYS A 115 -10.30 -10.84 8.26
CA LYS A 115 -10.51 -10.58 9.68
C LYS A 115 -9.23 -10.10 10.34
N ASP A 116 -9.36 -9.18 11.29
CA ASP A 116 -8.28 -8.83 12.20
C ASP A 116 -8.08 -9.92 13.26
N ARG A 117 -7.14 -9.68 14.19
CA ARG A 117 -6.81 -10.61 15.28
C ARG A 117 -7.94 -10.74 16.32
N GLU A 118 -8.80 -9.73 16.42
CA GLU A 118 -9.94 -9.71 17.35
C GLU A 118 -11.20 -10.36 16.73
N GLY A 119 -11.16 -10.64 15.43
CA GLY A 119 -12.20 -11.33 14.69
C GLY A 119 -13.19 -10.42 13.97
N HIS A 120 -12.97 -9.10 14.00
CA HIS A 120 -13.75 -8.13 13.22
C HIS A 120 -13.55 -8.38 11.74
N ILE A 121 -14.61 -8.22 10.95
CA ILE A 121 -14.50 -8.26 9.50
C ILE A 121 -14.02 -6.89 9.05
N VAL A 122 -12.74 -6.79 8.69
CA VAL A 122 -12.11 -5.51 8.35
C VAL A 122 -12.24 -5.16 6.88
N ALA A 123 -12.31 -6.16 6.02
CA ALA A 123 -12.47 -5.95 4.58
C ALA A 123 -13.33 -7.02 3.93
N LYS A 124 -13.99 -6.65 2.83
CA LYS A 124 -14.81 -7.55 2.01
C LYS A 124 -14.55 -7.32 0.53
N MET A 125 -14.41 -8.41 -0.22
CA MET A 125 -14.39 -8.41 -1.68
C MET A 125 -15.59 -9.24 -2.19
N PRO A 126 -16.49 -8.68 -3.00
CA PRO A 126 -17.59 -9.44 -3.62
C PRO A 126 -17.08 -10.60 -4.50
N LYS A 127 -17.93 -11.60 -4.77
CA LYS A 127 -17.56 -12.80 -5.58
C LYS A 127 -16.89 -12.48 -6.93
N ASN A 128 -17.37 -11.42 -7.59
CA ASN A 128 -16.86 -10.96 -8.88
C ASN A 128 -16.15 -9.58 -8.75
N GLY A 129 -15.79 -9.20 -7.53
CA GLY A 129 -15.07 -7.97 -7.25
C GLY A 129 -13.57 -8.13 -7.48
N TYR A 130 -12.91 -6.98 -7.67
CA TYR A 130 -11.46 -6.90 -7.86
C TYR A 130 -10.74 -6.28 -6.67
N TYR A 131 -11.49 -5.73 -5.71
CA TYR A 131 -10.95 -4.96 -4.60
C TYR A 131 -11.53 -5.45 -3.28
N PHE A 132 -10.71 -5.42 -2.25
CA PHE A 132 -11.20 -5.51 -0.88
C PHE A 132 -11.55 -4.09 -0.41
N ASP A 133 -12.83 -3.87 -0.10
CA ASP A 133 -13.28 -2.63 0.50
C ASP A 133 -13.08 -2.71 2.03
N SER A 134 -12.51 -1.66 2.63
CA SER A 134 -12.49 -1.47 4.08
C SER A 134 -13.92 -1.28 4.59
N ILE A 135 -14.38 -2.13 5.51
CA ILE A 135 -15.75 -2.09 6.04
C ILE A 135 -15.82 -1.97 7.58
N TYR A 136 -14.66 -1.84 8.23
CA TYR A 136 -14.55 -1.65 9.67
C TYR A 136 -13.84 -0.33 9.96
N HIS A 137 -14.52 0.53 10.71
CA HIS A 137 -14.06 1.88 11.02
C HIS A 137 -14.10 2.08 12.54
N PRO A 138 -12.99 1.85 13.27
CA PRO A 138 -12.97 1.78 14.73
C PRO A 138 -13.41 3.08 15.41
N LEU A 139 -13.21 4.23 14.75
CA LEU A 139 -13.58 5.54 15.28
C LEU A 139 -14.99 5.95 14.89
N LYS A 140 -15.74 5.19 14.09
CA LYS A 140 -17.05 5.60 13.54
C LYS A 140 -18.07 6.02 14.60
N LYS A 141 -17.99 5.48 15.82
CA LYS A 141 -18.93 5.75 16.92
C LYS A 141 -18.39 6.71 18.00
N ILE A 142 -17.15 7.20 17.86
CA ILE A 142 -16.50 8.08 18.82
C ILE A 142 -16.97 9.52 18.60
N ASN A 143 -17.64 10.17 19.55
CA ASN A 143 -18.27 11.48 19.28
C ASN A 143 -17.59 12.65 19.97
N THR A 144 -16.60 12.38 20.83
CA THR A 144 -15.88 13.41 21.57
C THR A 144 -14.37 13.24 21.48
N ILE A 145 -13.64 14.36 21.56
CA ILE A 145 -12.18 14.36 21.63
C ILE A 145 -11.69 13.58 22.87
N GLN A 146 -12.43 13.60 23.98
CA GLN A 146 -12.04 12.88 25.20
C GLN A 146 -12.15 11.36 25.05
N GLU A 147 -13.08 10.87 24.23
CA GLU A 147 -13.15 9.45 23.87
C GLU A 147 -12.05 9.07 22.87
N LEU A 148 -11.77 9.96 21.91
CA LEU A 148 -10.69 9.76 20.93
C LEU A 148 -9.32 9.65 21.60
N LYS A 149 -9.04 10.49 22.61
CA LYS A 149 -7.81 10.44 23.43
C LYS A 149 -7.57 9.10 24.14
N LYS A 150 -8.61 8.27 24.29
CA LYS A 150 -8.50 6.95 24.93
C LYS A 150 -8.24 5.83 23.92
N GLN A 151 -8.28 6.13 22.62
CA GLN A 151 -8.07 5.14 21.57
C GLN A 151 -6.58 5.00 21.30
N ASP A 152 -6.14 3.76 21.09
CA ASP A 152 -4.79 3.47 20.62
C ASP A 152 -4.80 3.33 19.09
N LEU A 153 -4.45 4.42 18.41
CA LEU A 153 -4.44 4.44 16.94
C LEU A 153 -3.24 3.69 16.33
N ARG A 154 -2.22 3.35 17.15
CA ARG A 154 -1.02 2.58 16.75
C ARG A 154 -1.26 1.09 16.60
N SER A 155 -2.47 0.64 16.88
CA SER A 155 -2.89 -0.77 16.78
C SER A 155 -3.79 -1.05 15.58
N THR A 156 -4.13 -0.02 14.80
CA THR A 156 -5.09 -0.11 13.70
C THR A 156 -4.47 -0.77 12.47
N MET A 157 -5.28 -1.34 11.58
CA MET A 157 -4.78 -2.05 10.38
C MET A 157 -3.89 -1.21 9.47
N TRP A 158 -3.99 0.12 9.57
CA TRP A 158 -3.16 1.07 8.84
C TRP A 158 -1.99 1.59 9.63
N SER A 159 -2.02 1.51 10.97
CA SER A 159 -0.83 1.78 11.75
C SER A 159 0.29 0.89 11.21
N MET A 160 1.33 1.55 10.71
CA MET A 160 2.58 0.90 10.38
C MET A 160 2.91 0.08 11.62
N ALA A 161 2.98 -1.25 11.49
CA ALA A 161 3.35 -2.10 12.61
C ALA A 161 4.53 -1.44 13.31
N SER A 162 4.37 -1.13 14.61
CA SER A 162 5.27 -0.24 15.37
C SER A 162 6.69 -0.37 14.84
N VAL A 163 7.17 0.67 14.16
CA VAL A 163 8.42 0.61 13.41
C VAL A 163 9.55 0.46 14.41
N ASP A 164 9.95 -0.79 14.65
CA ASP A 164 10.97 -1.12 15.63
C ASP A 164 12.37 -0.90 15.06
N GLU A 165 13.37 -0.83 15.94
CA GLU A 165 14.77 -0.63 15.55
C GLU A 165 15.25 -1.69 14.55
N LYS A 166 14.68 -2.90 14.63
CA LYS A 166 15.01 -3.99 13.74
C LYS A 166 14.46 -3.75 12.33
N ALA A 167 13.21 -3.31 12.20
CA ALA A 167 12.59 -2.96 10.93
C ALA A 167 13.34 -1.79 10.28
N LEU A 168 13.72 -0.76 11.06
CA LEU A 168 14.55 0.35 10.59
C LEU A 168 15.93 -0.11 10.14
N GLY A 169 16.58 -1.00 10.89
CA GLY A 169 17.87 -1.57 10.52
C GLY A 169 17.81 -2.40 9.24
N ASP A 170 16.74 -3.19 9.07
CA ASP A 170 16.49 -3.99 7.86
C ASP A 170 16.18 -3.07 6.66
N LEU A 171 15.40 -2.00 6.85
CA LEU A 171 15.13 -0.97 5.83
C LEU A 171 16.42 -0.25 5.42
N HIS A 172 17.20 0.24 6.38
CA HIS A 172 18.43 0.98 6.11
C HIS A 172 19.40 0.16 5.25
N LYS A 173 19.63 -1.11 5.62
CA LYS A 173 20.49 -2.01 4.84
C LYS A 173 19.99 -2.15 3.41
N ARG A 174 18.69 -2.34 3.22
CA ARG A 174 18.08 -2.58 1.90
C ARG A 174 18.12 -1.33 1.02
N VAL A 175 17.74 -0.17 1.56
CA VAL A 175 17.82 1.14 0.88
C VAL A 175 19.25 1.49 0.53
N LYS A 176 20.20 1.29 1.46
CA LYS A 176 21.62 1.55 1.22
C LYS A 176 22.16 0.69 0.08
N THR A 177 21.90 -0.61 0.09
CA THR A 177 22.30 -1.51 -1.00
C THR A 177 21.74 -1.02 -2.33
N LEU A 178 20.42 -0.78 -2.42
CA LEU A 178 19.79 -0.31 -3.66
C LEU A 178 20.37 1.02 -4.15
N TYR A 179 20.65 1.95 -3.22
CA TYR A 179 21.24 3.25 -3.55
C TYR A 179 22.67 3.13 -4.08
N GLU A 180 23.49 2.24 -3.49
CA GLU A 180 24.89 2.04 -3.85
C GLU A 180 25.08 1.15 -5.09
N THR A 181 24.17 0.22 -5.36
CA THR A 181 24.30 -0.77 -6.46
C THR A 181 23.42 -0.48 -7.66
N THR A 182 22.56 0.53 -7.60
CA THR A 182 21.67 0.90 -8.70
C THR A 182 21.61 2.41 -8.86
N ASP A 183 21.14 2.84 -10.03
CA ASP A 183 20.96 4.24 -10.37
C ASP A 183 19.52 4.72 -10.22
N TYR A 184 18.60 3.88 -9.75
CA TYR A 184 17.18 4.21 -9.59
C TYR A 184 16.96 5.23 -8.45
N ALA A 185 15.92 6.06 -8.60
CA ALA A 185 15.34 6.75 -7.46
C ALA A 185 14.64 5.73 -6.56
N LEU A 186 14.67 5.94 -5.24
CA LEU A 186 14.04 5.04 -4.28
C LEU A 186 12.85 5.76 -3.63
N MET A 187 11.67 5.16 -3.74
CA MET A 187 10.44 5.73 -3.19
C MET A 187 9.98 4.97 -1.95
N LEU A 188 10.01 5.65 -0.80
CA LEU A 188 9.49 5.09 0.44
C LEU A 188 7.96 5.05 0.43
N ASN A 189 7.39 3.88 0.70
CA ASN A 189 5.96 3.67 0.85
C ASN A 189 5.57 3.44 2.31
N GLY A 190 4.31 3.74 2.61
CA GLY A 190 3.72 3.56 3.93
C GLY A 190 3.99 4.72 4.88
N ALA A 191 4.15 5.94 4.36
CA ALA A 191 4.25 7.16 5.15
C ALA A 191 3.36 8.27 4.56
N GLY A 192 2.92 9.23 5.38
CA GLY A 192 2.26 10.47 4.93
C GLY A 192 0.76 10.42 4.63
N GLY A 193 0.08 9.30 4.87
CA GLY A 193 -1.36 9.11 4.57
C GLY A 193 -2.34 9.71 5.60
N ILE A 194 -2.17 10.96 6.02
CA ILE A 194 -2.93 11.54 7.16
C ILE A 194 -4.45 11.55 6.90
N TYR A 195 -4.86 12.10 5.75
CA TYR A 195 -6.28 12.29 5.45
C TYR A 195 -6.98 10.96 5.11
N GLU A 196 -6.32 10.10 4.34
CA GLU A 196 -6.80 8.76 4.00
C GLU A 196 -6.98 7.91 5.26
N TRP A 197 -6.03 7.95 6.20
CA TRP A 197 -6.16 7.25 7.47
C TRP A 197 -7.33 7.77 8.30
N ALA A 198 -7.56 9.09 8.31
CA ALA A 198 -8.71 9.64 9.00
C ALA A 198 -10.02 9.09 8.42
N GLN A 199 -10.13 9.00 7.09
CA GLN A 199 -11.28 8.40 6.41
C GLN A 199 -11.46 6.93 6.74
N ASP A 200 -10.39 6.14 6.75
CA ASP A 200 -10.49 4.70 7.02
C ASP A 200 -10.74 4.40 8.51
N LEU A 201 -10.23 5.21 9.43
CA LEU A 201 -10.51 5.04 10.86
C LEU A 201 -11.93 5.46 11.22
N ARG A 202 -12.41 6.56 10.65
CA ARG A 202 -13.68 7.21 11.00
C ARG A 202 -14.85 6.75 10.14
N GLY A 203 -14.57 6.26 8.94
CA GLY A 203 -15.53 6.02 7.87
C GLY A 203 -15.59 7.21 6.91
N TRP A 204 -15.60 6.91 5.61
CA TRP A 204 -15.62 7.89 4.52
C TRP A 204 -16.78 8.88 4.63
N ASP A 205 -17.96 8.38 4.97
CA ASP A 205 -19.16 9.16 5.17
C ASP A 205 -19.03 10.09 6.39
N VAL A 206 -18.66 9.52 7.54
CA VAL A 206 -18.65 10.25 8.81
C VAL A 206 -17.54 11.30 8.84
N PHE A 207 -16.33 11.00 8.38
CA PHE A 207 -15.23 11.96 8.39
C PHE A 207 -15.54 13.19 7.54
N MET A 208 -16.10 12.98 6.34
CA MET A 208 -16.49 14.09 5.47
C MET A 208 -17.56 14.97 6.13
N MET A 209 -18.49 14.37 6.89
CA MET A 209 -19.48 15.13 7.66
C MET A 209 -18.87 15.84 8.87
N ASP A 210 -17.86 15.26 9.54
CA ASP A 210 -17.15 15.90 10.65
C ASP A 210 -16.45 17.18 10.19
N LEU A 211 -15.87 17.23 8.98
CA LEU A 211 -15.23 18.44 8.45
C LEU A 211 -16.16 19.65 8.42
N ALA A 212 -17.45 19.42 8.15
CA ALA A 212 -18.46 20.48 8.14
C ALA A 212 -19.13 20.69 9.51
N SER A 213 -19.46 19.60 10.21
CA SER A 213 -20.30 19.66 11.41
C SER A 213 -19.52 19.71 12.73
N ASN A 214 -18.29 19.20 12.75
CA ASN A 214 -17.43 19.13 13.92
C ASN A 214 -15.93 19.29 13.55
N PRO A 215 -15.54 20.44 12.96
CA PRO A 215 -14.17 20.64 12.48
C PRO A 215 -13.12 20.55 13.58
N LYS A 216 -13.48 20.80 14.85
CA LYS A 216 -12.57 20.63 15.99
C LYS A 216 -12.21 19.16 16.23
N PHE A 217 -13.17 18.26 16.09
CA PHE A 217 -12.90 16.82 16.20
C PHE A 217 -12.07 16.34 15.01
N ALA A 218 -12.45 16.71 13.79
CA ALA A 218 -11.71 16.34 12.58
C ALA A 218 -10.26 16.86 12.62
N GLY A 219 -10.07 18.14 12.99
CA GLY A 219 -8.73 18.74 13.16
C GLY A 219 -7.90 18.00 14.21
N TYR A 220 -8.48 17.71 15.38
CA TYR A 220 -7.77 16.96 16.42
C TYR A 220 -7.38 15.55 15.97
N LEU A 221 -8.24 14.85 15.21
CA LEU A 221 -7.90 13.55 14.64
C LEU A 221 -6.72 13.67 13.66
N LEU A 222 -6.74 14.67 12.78
CA LEU A 222 -5.64 14.92 11.85
C LEU A 222 -4.33 15.26 12.59
N ASP A 223 -4.38 16.08 13.65
CA ASP A 223 -3.22 16.40 14.49
C ASP A 223 -2.60 15.14 15.10
N VAL A 224 -3.43 14.25 15.66
CA VAL A 224 -2.95 12.96 16.20
C VAL A 224 -2.30 12.13 15.10
N LEU A 225 -2.89 12.08 13.90
CA LEU A 225 -2.36 11.30 12.80
C LEU A 225 -1.06 11.86 12.22
N VAL A 226 -0.85 13.18 12.27
CA VAL A 226 0.43 13.82 11.93
C VAL A 226 1.52 13.32 12.88
N GLU A 227 1.32 13.43 14.18
CA GLU A 227 2.29 13.03 15.21
C GLU A 227 2.65 11.53 15.16
N GLU A 228 1.77 10.71 14.61
CA GLU A 228 2.00 9.27 14.45
C GLU A 228 2.66 8.89 13.10
N ASN A 229 2.61 9.74 12.08
CA ASN A 229 3.03 9.40 10.70
C ASN A 229 4.16 10.26 10.11
N ILE A 230 4.53 11.36 10.75
CA ILE A 230 5.54 12.32 10.29
C ILE A 230 6.53 12.57 11.42
#